data_AF-A0A170T7L2-F1
#
_entry.id   AF-A0A170T7L2-F1
#
_cell.length_a   1.000
_cell.length_b   1.000
_cell.length_c   1.000
_cell.angle_alpha   90.00
_cell.angle_beta   90.00
_cell.angle_gamma   90.00
#
_symmetry.space_group_name_H-M   'P 1'
#
loop_
_entity.id
_entity.type
_entity.pdbx_description
1 polymer ?
#
loop_
_entity_poly.entity_id
_entity_poly.type
_entity_poly.pdbx_seq_one_letter_code
_entity_poly.pdbx_strand_id
1 'polypeptide(L)' 'MIGASRNGYLEIVKALIQAGTDLNSQDKYGKTALMVASSENQLEIVKALIQAGADLKLTT' A
#
# COMPACT_ATOMS: atom_id res chain seq x y z
N MET A 1 -5.17 2.20 4.89
CA MET A 1 -4.26 1.77 3.82
C MET A 1 -3.32 0.66 4.30
N ILE A 2 -2.33 0.95 5.16
CA ILE A 2 -1.29 -0.02 5.60
C ILE A 2 -1.83 -1.34 6.18
N GLY A 3 -2.82 -1.29 7.09
CA GLY A 3 -3.39 -2.51 7.69
C GLY A 3 -4.07 -3.42 6.67
N ALA A 4 -4.82 -2.85 5.73
CA ALA A 4 -5.44 -3.60 4.63
C ALA A 4 -4.39 -4.20 3.69
N SER A 5 -3.31 -3.45 3.40
CA SER A 5 -2.16 -3.94 2.64
C SER A 5 -1.44 -5.11 3.31
N ARG A 6 -1.23 -5.03 4.64
CA ARG A 6 -0.59 -6.11 5.41
C ARG A 6 -1.38 -7.41 5.32
N ASN A 7 -2.70 -7.30 5.50
CA ASN A 7 -3.58 -8.47 5.62
C ASN A 7 -4.07 -9.01 4.25
N GLY A 8 -3.62 -8.44 3.13
CA GLY A 8 -4.01 -8.94 1.81
C GLY A 8 -5.43 -8.56 1.36
N TYR A 9 -6.05 -7.53 1.95
CA TYR A 9 -7.44 -7.15 1.65
C TYR A 9 -7.55 -6.27 0.40
N LEU A 10 -7.36 -6.87 -0.79
CA LEU A 10 -7.29 -6.17 -2.07
C LEU A 10 -8.47 -5.22 -2.33
N GLU A 11 -9.71 -5.67 -2.10
CA GLU A 11 -10.89 -4.85 -2.40
C GLU A 11 -11.01 -3.65 -1.46
N ILE A 12 -10.57 -3.79 -0.20
CA ILE A 12 -10.47 -2.66 0.73
C ILE A 12 -9.38 -1.69 0.28
N VAL A 13 -8.23 -2.20 -0.19
CA VAL A 13 -7.17 -1.35 -0.76
C VAL A 13 -7.69 -0.53 -1.94
N LYS A 14 -8.39 -1.15 -2.89
CA LYS A 14 -8.97 -0.45 -4.05
C LYS A 14 -9.96 0.63 -3.63
N ALA A 15 -10.84 0.34 -2.66
CA ALA A 15 -11.80 1.31 -2.15
C ALA A 15 -11.10 2.53 -1.50
N LEU A 16 -10.01 2.29 -0.75
CA LEU A 16 -9.22 3.36 -0.15
C LEU A 16 -8.48 4.22 -1.18
N ILE A 17 -7.93 3.59 -2.23
CA ILE A 17 -7.33 4.30 -3.37
C ILE A 17 -8.37 5.21 -4.03
N GLN A 18 -9.58 4.70 -4.29
CA GLN A 18 -10.67 5.47 -4.88
C GLN A 18 -11.15 6.62 -4.00
N ALA A 19 -11.05 6.48 -2.68
CA ALA A 19 -11.34 7.55 -1.73
C ALA A 19 -10.26 8.66 -1.69
N GLY A 20 -9.17 8.51 -2.45
CA GLY A 20 -8.11 9.51 -2.53
C GLY A 20 -7.22 9.57 -1.29
N THR A 21 -7.06 8.46 -0.56
CA THR A 21 -6.15 8.43 0.58
C THR A 21 -4.70 8.63 0.15
N ASP A 22 -3.90 9.30 0.98
CA ASP A 22 -2.45 9.39 0.77
C ASP A 22 -1.81 7.99 0.81
N LEU A 23 -1.27 7.56 -0.34
CA LEU A 23 -0.64 6.26 -0.53
C LEU A 23 0.75 6.18 0.12
N ASN A 24 1.35 7.33 0.41
CA ASN A 24 2.71 7.45 0.94
C ASN A 24 2.73 7.64 2.46
N SER A 25 1.56 7.66 3.10
CA SER A 25 1.44 7.70 4.56
C SER A 25 2.24 6.57 5.20
N GLN A 26 3.00 6.91 6.22
CA GLN A 26 3.90 6.01 6.93
C GLN A 26 3.29 5.60 8.29
N ASP A 27 3.56 4.36 8.71
CA ASP A 27 3.31 3.95 10.10
C ASP A 27 4.39 4.50 11.05
N LYS A 28 4.26 4.19 12.35
CA LYS A 28 5.24 4.58 13.38
C LYS A 28 6.67 4.05 13.17
N TYR A 29 6.86 3.15 12.22
CA TYR A 29 8.17 2.59 11.84
C TYR A 29 8.66 3.13 10.49
N GLY A 30 7.99 4.14 9.93
CA GLY A 30 8.34 4.69 8.62
C GLY A 30 7.88 3.82 7.44
N LYS A 31 7.07 2.76 7.67
CA LYS A 31 6.68 1.85 6.58
C LYS A 31 5.47 2.38 5.82
N THR A 32 5.57 2.42 4.50
CA THR A 32 4.43 2.69 3.62
C THR A 32 3.61 1.43 3.37
N ALA A 33 2.42 1.60 2.79
CA ALA A 33 1.58 0.49 2.39
C ALA A 33 2.24 -0.42 1.34
N LEU A 34 3.05 0.16 0.45
CA LEU A 34 3.79 -0.56 -0.57
C LEU A 34 4.90 -1.43 0.06
N MET A 35 5.66 -0.91 1.03
CA MET A 35 6.68 -1.68 1.75
C MET A 35 6.08 -2.88 2.46
N VAL A 36 4.95 -2.67 3.15
CA VAL A 36 4.28 -3.73 3.90
C VAL A 36 3.70 -4.79 2.97
N ALA A 37 3.00 -4.39 1.91
CA ALA A 37 2.46 -5.34 0.92
C ALA A 37 3.58 -6.19 0.29
N SER A 38 4.73 -5.58 -0.03
CA SER A 38 5.89 -6.28 -0.56
C SER A 38 6.47 -7.28 0.45
N SER A 39 6.64 -6.88 1.73
CA SER A 39 7.17 -7.78 2.76
C SER A 39 6.26 -8.97 3.09
N GLU A 40 4.95 -8.81 2.88
CA GLU A 40 3.93 -9.83 3.16
C GLU A 40 3.52 -10.61 1.89
N ASN A 41 4.25 -10.46 0.78
CA ASN A 41 4.02 -11.12 -0.50
C ASN A 41 2.61 -10.89 -1.12
N GLN A 42 2.05 -9.70 -0.93
CA GLN A 42 0.72 -9.33 -1.41
C GLN A 42 0.76 -8.75 -2.84
N LEU A 43 1.11 -9.59 -3.83
CA LEU A 43 1.42 -9.16 -5.20
C LEU A 43 0.34 -8.28 -5.85
N GLU A 44 -0.93 -8.64 -5.73
CA GLU A 44 -2.02 -7.87 -6.36
C GLU A 44 -2.20 -6.49 -5.71
N ILE A 45 -1.90 -6.36 -4.41
CA ILE A 45 -1.90 -5.08 -3.70
C ILE A 45 -0.72 -4.23 -4.13
N VAL A 46 0.47 -4.83 -4.29
CA VAL A 46 1.65 -4.15 -4.82
C VAL A 46 1.34 -3.55 -6.19
N LYS A 47 0.76 -4.35 -7.11
CA LYS A 47 0.34 -3.86 -8.43
C LYS A 47 -0.66 -2.71 -8.34
N ALA A 48 -1.69 -2.84 -7.50
CA ALA A 48 -2.70 -1.80 -7.33
C ALA A 48 -2.11 -0.48 -6.82
N LEU A 49 -1.22 -0.54 -5.84
CA LEU A 49 -0.54 0.64 -5.28
C LEU A 49 0.38 1.31 -6.31
N ILE A 50 1.15 0.53 -7.07
CA ILE A 50 2.01 1.05 -8.15
C ILE A 50 1.18 1.72 -9.23
N GLN A 51 0.09 1.09 -9.67
CA GLN A 51 -0.83 1.64 -10.67
C GLN A 51 -1.50 2.94 -10.18
N ALA A 52 -1.74 3.06 -8.88
CA ALA A 52 -2.29 4.25 -8.26
C ALA A 52 -1.26 5.37 -8.00
N GLY A 53 0.02 5.15 -8.33
CA GLY A 53 1.07 6.17 -8.22
C GLY A 53 1.71 6.27 -6.84
N ALA A 54 1.73 5.20 -6.04
CA ALA A 54 2.53 5.16 -4.81
C ALA A 54 4.02 5.40 -5.12
N ASP A 55 4.70 6.20 -4.29
CA ASP A 55 6.10 6.55 -4.53
C ASP A 55 7.02 5.36 -4.24
N LEU A 56 7.71 4.90 -5.29
CA LEU A 56 8.65 3.79 -5.22
C LEU A 56 9.93 4.16 -4.46
N LYS A 57 10.28 5.45 -4.36
CA LYS A 57 11.51 5.89 -3.68
C LYS A 57 11.40 5.78 -2.16
N LEU A 58 10.18 5.79 -1.62
CA LEU A 58 9.92 5.57 -0.20
C LEU A 58 9.99 4.09 0.21
N THR A 59 10.52 3.21 -0.65
CA THR A 59 10.63 1.76 -0.39
C THR A 59 12.01 1.30 0.05
N THR A 60 13.01 2.20 0.07
CA THR A 60 14.40 1.97 0.49
C THR A 60 14.67 2.64 1.83
#